data_AF-A0AAV2KME8-F1
#
_entry.id   AF-A0AAV2KME8-F1
#
_cell.length_a   1.000
_cell.length_b   1.000
_cell.length_c   1.000
_cell.angle_alpha   90.00
_cell.angle_beta   90.00
_cell.angle_gamma   90.00
#
_symmetry.space_group_name_H-M   'P 1'
#
loop_
_entity.id
_entity.type
_entity.pdbx_description
1 polymer ?
#
loop_
_entity_poly.entity_id
_entity_poly.type
_entity_poly.pdbx_seq_one_letter_code
_entity_poly.pdbx_strand_id
1 'polypeptide(L)'
;MEAKGFYHERASRVVKTLFPRNENSPQAEVKQRAAVSMSLVRDNKDRWMADIEQRLAVRTAELTAERARKTIVESTNKASAKLADMDACSSGTLSRRRTTRHGPKLQIGMDPEANYNCLKM
;
A
#
# COMPACT_ATOMS: atom_id res chain seq x y z
N MET A 1 67.27 16.28 -0.24
CA MET A 1 66.65 16.64 1.06
C MET A 1 65.94 15.41 1.67
N GLU A 2 66.65 14.31 1.93
CA GLU A 2 65.98 13.02 2.26
C GLU A 2 66.32 12.46 3.65
N ALA A 3 67.35 12.99 4.32
CA ALA A 3 67.81 12.46 5.60
C ALA A 3 66.78 12.57 6.74
N LYS A 4 65.90 13.58 6.72
CA LYS A 4 64.92 13.80 7.80
C LYS A 4 63.90 12.67 7.93
N GLY A 5 63.50 12.03 6.82
CA GLY A 5 62.58 10.89 6.86
C GLY A 5 63.22 9.64 7.47
N PHE A 6 64.47 9.37 7.13
CA PHE A 6 65.20 8.18 7.57
C PHE A 6 65.43 8.14 9.09
N TYR A 7 65.86 9.26 9.68
CA TYR A 7 66.05 9.33 11.15
C TYR A 7 64.72 9.26 11.90
N HIS A 8 63.66 9.85 11.35
CA HIS A 8 62.33 9.80 11.97
C HIS A 8 61.75 8.37 11.96
N GLU A 9 61.94 7.63 10.87
CA GLU A 9 61.51 6.24 10.77
C GLU A 9 62.29 5.34 11.72
N ARG A 10 63.61 5.52 11.79
CA ARG A 10 64.48 4.73 12.66
C ARG A 10 64.20 5.01 14.14
N ALA A 11 64.01 6.28 14.51
CA ALA A 11 63.61 6.66 15.87
C ALA A 11 62.23 6.07 16.23
N SER A 12 61.26 6.10 15.31
CA SER A 12 59.93 5.52 15.55
C SER A 12 59.98 4.00 15.76
N ARG A 13 60.84 3.28 15.00
CA ARG A 13 61.06 1.84 15.20
C ARG A 13 61.69 1.55 16.56
N VAL A 14 62.72 2.30 16.95
CA VAL A 14 63.39 2.14 18.26
C VAL A 14 62.42 2.37 19.42
N VAL A 15 61.57 3.41 19.33
CA VAL A 15 60.54 3.68 20.35
C VAL A 15 59.53 2.53 20.42
N LYS A 16 59.07 1.98 19.29
CA LYS A 16 58.15 0.83 19.26
C LYS A 16 58.77 -0.44 19.84
N THR A 17 60.08 -0.65 19.66
CA THR A 17 60.79 -1.81 20.22
C THR A 17 61.08 -1.68 21.71
N LEU A 18 61.41 -0.47 22.19
CA LEU A 18 61.72 -0.22 23.60
C LEU A 18 60.45 -0.05 24.45
N PHE A 19 59.39 0.48 23.86
CA PHE A 19 58.08 0.68 24.47
C PHE A 19 57.01 -0.03 23.64
N PRO A 20 56.97 -1.38 23.67
CA PRO A 20 55.91 -2.11 23.01
C PRO A 20 54.57 -1.64 23.57
N ARG A 21 53.61 -1.34 22.69
CA ARG A 21 52.23 -1.07 23.12
C ARG A 21 51.74 -2.30 23.86
N ASN A 22 51.44 -2.15 25.14
CA ASN A 22 50.77 -3.19 25.89
C ASN A 22 49.31 -3.23 25.46
N GLU A 23 48.98 -4.16 24.55
CA GLU A 23 47.62 -4.39 24.06
C GLU A 23 46.68 -4.89 25.17
N ASN A 24 47.25 -5.38 26.28
CA ASN A 24 46.52 -5.77 27.49
C ASN A 24 46.56 -4.67 28.57
N SER A 25 46.85 -3.42 28.21
CA SER A 25 46.72 -2.31 29.15
C SER A 25 45.24 -2.09 29.52
N PRO A 26 44.93 -1.68 30.77
CA PRO A 26 43.56 -1.36 31.16
C PRO A 26 42.88 -0.33 30.23
N GLN A 27 43.66 0.58 29.64
CA GLN A 27 43.16 1.55 28.66
C GLN A 27 42.77 0.91 27.32
N ALA A 28 43.48 -0.15 26.87
CA ALA A 28 43.12 -0.89 25.67
C ALA A 28 41.85 -1.71 25.88
N GLU A 29 41.68 -2.35 27.04
CA GLU A 29 40.44 -3.04 27.41
C GLU A 29 39.24 -2.10 27.45
N VAL A 30 39.37 -0.92 28.06
CA VAL A 30 38.29 0.07 28.11
C VAL A 30 37.88 0.52 26.70
N LYS A 31 38.85 0.76 25.82
CA LYS A 31 38.58 1.10 24.41
C LYS A 31 37.89 -0.04 23.67
N GLN A 32 38.32 -1.27 23.88
CA GLN A 32 37.72 -2.44 23.26
C GLN A 32 36.29 -2.66 23.75
N ARG A 33 36.04 -2.55 25.05
CA ARG A 33 34.69 -2.62 25.62
C ARG A 33 33.79 -1.50 25.09
N ALA A 34 34.30 -0.26 25.02
CA ALA A 34 33.55 0.86 24.45
C ALA A 34 33.22 0.63 22.97
N ALA A 35 34.15 0.10 22.17
CA ALA A 35 33.93 -0.23 20.77
C ALA A 35 32.84 -1.32 20.60
N VAL A 36 32.89 -2.39 21.41
CA VAL A 36 31.87 -3.45 21.40
C VAL A 36 30.51 -2.91 21.80
N SER A 37 30.44 -2.09 22.86
CA SER A 37 29.19 -1.46 23.30
C SER A 37 28.60 -0.54 22.22
N MET A 38 29.42 0.27 21.56
CA MET A 38 28.95 1.12 20.46
C MET A 38 28.48 0.30 19.24
N SER A 39 29.16 -0.82 18.94
CA SER A 39 28.71 -1.74 17.89
C SER A 39 27.33 -2.31 18.23
N LEU A 40 27.14 -2.80 19.45
CA LEU A 40 25.87 -3.36 19.89
C LEU A 40 24.71 -2.35 19.80
N VAL A 41 24.96 -1.10 20.21
CA VAL A 41 23.95 -0.03 20.10
C VAL A 41 23.60 0.25 18.64
N ARG A 42 24.59 0.25 17.75
CA ARG A 42 24.37 0.41 16.30
C ARG A 42 23.54 -0.74 15.74
N ASP A 43 23.94 -1.98 16.03
CA ASP A 43 23.25 -3.17 15.52
C ASP A 43 21.81 -3.27 16.02
N ASN A 44 21.56 -2.84 17.27
CA ASN A 44 20.20 -2.79 17.82
C ASN A 44 19.36 -1.71 17.14
N LYS A 45 19.94 -0.53 16.91
CA LYS A 45 19.26 0.55 16.17
C LYS A 45 18.91 0.08 14.76
N ASP A 46 19.84 -0.52 14.05
CA ASP A 46 19.62 -0.96 12.66
C ASP A 46 18.53 -2.05 12.59
N ARG A 47 18.51 -2.98 13.56
CA ARG A 47 17.42 -3.96 13.70
C ARG A 47 16.06 -3.32 13.94
N TRP A 48 15.98 -2.32 14.82
CA TRP A 48 14.71 -1.62 15.09
C TRP A 48 14.24 -0.82 13.88
N MET A 49 15.15 -0.17 13.16
CA MET A 49 14.81 0.53 11.92
C MET A 49 14.25 -0.43 10.87
N ALA A 50 14.90 -1.58 10.68
CA ALA A 50 14.42 -2.60 9.74
C ALA A 50 13.03 -3.14 10.09
N ASP A 51 12.75 -3.40 11.38
CA ASP A 51 11.41 -3.84 11.83
C ASP A 51 10.35 -2.76 11.57
N ILE A 52 10.66 -1.49 11.82
CA ILE A 52 9.74 -0.38 11.54
C ILE A 52 9.46 -0.29 10.04
N GLU A 53 10.48 -0.33 9.20
CA GLU A 53 10.34 -0.28 7.74
C GLU A 53 9.50 -1.44 7.21
N GLN A 54 9.73 -2.65 7.74
CA GLN A 54 8.93 -3.82 7.39
C GLN A 54 7.46 -3.65 7.78
N ARG A 55 7.18 -3.18 8.99
CA ARG A 55 5.79 -2.92 9.45
C ARG A 55 5.10 -1.87 8.61
N LEU A 56 5.83 -0.82 8.22
CA LEU A 56 5.30 0.21 7.33
C LEU A 56 4.99 -0.36 5.94
N ALA A 57 5.89 -1.17 5.38
CA ALA A 57 5.68 -1.82 4.09
C ALA A 57 4.47 -2.77 4.09
N VAL A 58 4.28 -3.55 5.16
CA VAL A 58 3.09 -4.41 5.30
C VAL A 58 1.83 -3.55 5.37
N ARG A 59 1.82 -2.51 6.20
CA ARG A 59 0.65 -1.65 6.37
C ARG A 59 0.28 -0.88 5.10
N THR A 60 1.26 -0.45 4.30
CA THR A 60 0.99 0.18 3.00
C THR A 60 0.44 -0.82 2.00
N ALA A 61 0.93 -2.07 1.99
CA ALA A 61 0.37 -3.14 1.17
C ALA A 61 -1.08 -3.47 1.56
N GLU A 62 -1.39 -3.55 2.86
CA GLU A 62 -2.76 -3.76 3.34
C GLU A 62 -3.70 -2.62 2.95
N LEU A 63 -3.28 -1.37 3.13
CA LEU A 63 -4.10 -0.21 2.77
C LEU A 63 -4.35 -0.11 1.26
N THR A 64 -3.36 -0.48 0.44
CA THR A 64 -3.52 -0.51 -1.02
C THR A 64 -4.46 -1.63 -1.45
N ALA A 65 -4.33 -2.82 -0.87
CA ALA A 65 -5.26 -3.94 -1.10
C ALA A 65 -6.69 -3.58 -0.69
N GLU A 66 -6.87 -2.94 0.46
CA GLU A 66 -8.19 -2.54 0.95
C GLU A 66 -8.83 -1.47 0.07
N ARG A 67 -8.05 -0.48 -0.40
CA ARG A 67 -8.53 0.50 -1.39
C ARG A 67 -8.97 -0.17 -2.68
N ALA A 68 -8.18 -1.11 -3.20
CA ALA A 68 -8.53 -1.85 -4.41
C ALA A 68 -9.85 -2.62 -4.23
N ARG A 69 -10.04 -3.29 -3.09
CA ARG A 69 -11.30 -3.98 -2.76
C ARG A 69 -12.49 -3.03 -2.75
N LYS A 70 -12.37 -1.86 -2.10
CA LYS A 70 -13.43 -0.85 -2.09
C LYS A 70 -13.78 -0.34 -3.48
N THR A 71 -12.78 -0.06 -4.32
CA THR A 71 -13.01 0.36 -5.71
C THR A 71 -13.77 -0.71 -6.50
N ILE A 72 -13.42 -1.99 -6.32
CA ILE A 72 -14.12 -3.10 -6.97
C ILE A 72 -15.59 -3.13 -6.49
N VAL A 73 -15.84 -3.10 -5.19
CA VAL A 73 -17.20 -3.14 -4.62
C VAL A 73 -18.05 -1.94 -5.08
N GLU A 74 -17.47 -0.74 -5.12
CA GLU A 74 -18.16 0.45 -5.63
C GLU A 74 -18.49 0.32 -7.12
N SER A 75 -17.57 -0.24 -7.92
CA SER A 75 -17.80 -0.46 -9.35
C SER A 75 -18.88 -1.51 -9.60
N THR A 76 -18.92 -2.59 -8.82
CA THR A 76 -19.95 -3.63 -8.93
C THR A 76 -21.31 -3.08 -8.52
N ASN A 77 -21.39 -2.30 -7.44
CA ASN A 77 -22.65 -1.69 -7.00
C ASN A 77 -23.19 -0.70 -8.05
N LYS A 78 -22.31 0.09 -8.68
CA LYS A 78 -22.69 0.99 -9.78
C LYS A 78 -23.14 0.22 -11.03
N ALA A 79 -22.50 -0.89 -11.37
CA ALA A 79 -22.91 -1.74 -12.48
C ALA A 79 -24.28 -2.39 -12.21
N SER A 80 -24.49 -2.92 -11.00
CA SER A 80 -25.76 -3.51 -10.59
C SER A 80 -26.90 -2.49 -10.56
N ALA A 81 -26.66 -1.26 -10.10
CA ALA A 81 -27.66 -0.18 -10.15
C ALA A 81 -28.05 0.16 -11.59
N LYS A 82 -27.08 0.25 -12.52
CA LYS A 82 -27.37 0.48 -13.94
C LYS A 82 -28.17 -0.66 -14.58
N LEU A 83 -27.89 -1.91 -14.20
CA LEU A 83 -28.68 -3.06 -14.68
C LEU A 83 -30.10 -3.03 -14.13
N ALA A 84 -30.27 -2.71 -12.83
CA ALA A 84 -31.59 -2.55 -12.22
C ALA A 84 -32.40 -1.40 -12.86
N ASP A 85 -31.77 -0.28 -13.22
CA ASP A 85 -32.43 0.82 -13.94
C ASP A 85 -32.84 0.42 -15.36
N MET A 86 -32.01 -0.36 -16.07
CA MET A 86 -32.37 -0.89 -17.40
C MET A 86 -33.50 -1.95 -17.32
N ASP A 87 -33.51 -2.78 -16.28
CA ASP A 87 -34.60 -3.73 -16.02
C ASP A 87 -35.88 -3.01 -15.58
N ALA A 88 -35.81 -1.91 -14.82
CA ALA A 88 -36.97 -1.09 -14.49
C ALA A 88 -37.55 -0.38 -15.72
N CYS A 89 -36.70 0.08 -16.66
CA CYS A 89 -37.13 0.66 -17.93
C CYS A 89 -37.67 -0.38 -18.94
N SER A 90 -37.30 -1.67 -18.82
CA SER A 90 -37.79 -2.76 -19.68
C SER A 90 -38.95 -3.56 -19.07
N SER A 91 -39.15 -3.48 -17.75
CA SER A 91 -40.28 -4.09 -17.02
C SER A 91 -41.58 -3.26 -17.07
N GLY A 92 -41.68 -2.33 -18.03
CA GLY A 92 -42.88 -1.55 -18.30
C GLY A 92 -43.93 -2.24 -19.18
N THR A 93 -43.70 -3.47 -19.67
CA THR A 93 -44.66 -4.17 -20.56
C THR A 93 -44.73 -5.68 -20.35
N LEU A 94 -44.96 -6.13 -19.13
CA LEU A 94 -45.63 -7.42 -18.92
C LEU A 94 -47.03 -7.17 -18.38
N SER A 95 -47.91 -6.83 -19.32
CA SER A 95 -49.36 -6.82 -19.13
C SER A 95 -49.77 -8.16 -18.52
N ARG A 96 -50.15 -8.09 -17.24
CA ARG A 96 -50.80 -9.13 -16.46
C ARG A 96 -52.07 -9.55 -17.21
N ARG A 97 -51.95 -10.54 -18.11
CA ARG A 97 -53.09 -11.24 -18.72
C ARG A 97 -53.83 -11.97 -17.61
N ARG A 98 -54.77 -11.26 -16.96
CA ARG A 98 -55.86 -11.86 -16.21
C ARG A 98 -56.71 -12.64 -17.21
N THR A 99 -56.65 -13.96 -17.14
CA THR A 99 -57.62 -14.85 -17.78
C THR A 99 -58.97 -14.62 -17.12
N THR A 100 -59.82 -13.78 -17.72
CA THR A 100 -61.25 -13.79 -17.43
C THR A 100 -62.00 -14.04 -18.73
N ARG A 101 -62.41 -15.30 -18.85
CA ARG A 101 -63.21 -15.90 -19.89
C ARG A 101 -64.58 -15.22 -19.99
N HIS A 102 -64.81 -14.31 -20.94
CA HIS A 102 -66.17 -13.96 -21.42
C HIS A 102 -66.12 -13.53 -22.92
N GLY A 103 -67.14 -13.91 -23.67
CA GLY A 103 -67.19 -14.01 -25.15
C GLY A 103 -67.19 -12.71 -25.96
N PRO A 104 -67.45 -12.80 -27.29
CA PRO A 104 -67.14 -11.74 -28.24
C PRO A 104 -68.23 -10.68 -28.26
N LYS A 105 -67.84 -9.40 -28.14
CA LYS A 105 -68.63 -8.28 -28.66
C LYS A 105 -67.71 -7.24 -29.30
N LEU A 106 -67.85 -7.12 -30.61
CA LEU A 106 -67.44 -5.99 -31.42
C LEU A 106 -68.25 -4.76 -31.00
N GLN A 107 -67.61 -3.62 -30.72
CA GLN A 107 -68.17 -2.33 -31.13
C GLN A 107 -67.14 -1.19 -31.15
N ILE A 108 -67.17 -0.53 -32.30
CA ILE A 108 -66.54 0.69 -32.78
C ILE A 108 -66.67 1.86 -31.78
N GLY A 109 -65.58 2.57 -31.56
CA GLY A 109 -65.54 3.85 -30.86
C GLY A 109 -64.12 4.41 -30.86
N MET A 110 -63.82 5.25 -31.84
CA MET A 110 -62.58 6.05 -31.91
C MET A 110 -62.53 7.02 -30.74
N ASP A 111 -61.40 7.08 -30.06
CA ASP A 111 -60.96 8.29 -29.35
C ASP A 111 -59.45 8.43 -29.53
N PRO A 112 -58.96 9.36 -30.38
CA PRO A 112 -57.55 9.54 -30.64
C PRO A 112 -56.99 10.71 -29.83
N GLU A 113 -57.17 10.75 -28.51
CA GLU A 113 -56.47 11.74 -27.68
C GLU A 113 -56.08 11.18 -26.32
N ALA A 114 -54.94 10.47 -26.30
CA ALA A 114 -54.03 10.51 -25.16
C ALA A 114 -52.64 10.74 -25.74
N ASN A 115 -52.42 12.02 -26.04
CA ASN A 115 -51.33 12.57 -26.80
C ASN A 115 -49.97 12.35 -26.11
N TYR A 116 -48.99 12.11 -26.95
CA TYR A 116 -47.58 11.87 -26.69
C TYR A 116 -46.97 13.01 -25.84
N ASN A 117 -46.43 12.69 -24.67
CA ASN A 117 -45.50 13.57 -23.95
C ASN A 117 -44.33 12.78 -23.37
N CYS A 118 -43.63 12.04 -24.24
CA CYS A 118 -42.28 11.55 -23.96
C CYS A 118 -41.34 11.86 -25.13
N LEU A 119 -41.40 13.07 -25.66
CA LEU A 119 -40.36 13.63 -26.53
C LEU A 119 -40.29 15.14 -26.31
N LYS A 120 -39.58 15.55 -25.27
CA LYS A 120 -38.82 16.80 -25.32
C LYS A 120 -37.58 16.65 -24.45
N MET A 121 -36.46 16.89 -25.13
CA MET A 121 -35.15 17.22 -24.58
C MET A 121 -35.26 18.39 -23.60
#